data_AF-A0A165TWK1-F1
#
_entry.id   AF-A0A165TWK1-F1
#
_cell.length_a   1.000
_cell.length_b   1.000
_cell.length_c   1.000
_cell.angle_alpha   90.00
_cell.angle_beta   90.00
_cell.angle_gamma   90.00
#
_symmetry.space_group_name_H-M   'P 1'
#
loop_
_entity.id
_entity.type
_entity.pdbx_description
1 polymer ?
#
loop_
_entity_poly.entity_id
_entity_poly.type
_entity_poly.pdbx_seq_one_letter_code
_entity_poly.pdbx_strand_id
1 'polypeptide(L)'
;THLHRIQKADSPNCPNCRTTRETVYHHLLECPAFSDQRARLARGVGPAARSLNNLLTSPATMKPLFRHVHDTGRFTAAYGDL
;
A
#
# COMPACT_ATOMS: atom_id res chain seq x y z
N THR A 1 0.02 1.78 13.60
CA THR A 1 -0.35 1.29 12.25
C THR A 1 -1.12 0.01 12.37
N HIS A 2 -1.79 -0.46 11.30
CA HIS A 2 -2.38 -1.80 11.27
C HIS A 2 -1.33 -2.88 11.57
N LEU A 3 -0.15 -2.79 10.94
CA LEU A 3 0.96 -3.72 11.14
C LEU A 3 1.51 -3.73 12.58
N HIS A 4 1.66 -2.56 13.22
CA HIS A 4 2.09 -2.48 14.62
C HIS A 4 1.04 -3.07 15.57
N ARG A 5 -0.26 -2.91 15.28
CA ARG A 5 -1.34 -3.52 16.08
C ARG A 5 -1.32 -5.05 16.02
N ILE A 6 -0.89 -5.63 14.90
CA ILE A 6 -0.72 -7.08 14.74
C ILE A 6 0.73 -7.54 15.00
N GLN A 7 1.56 -6.70 15.63
CA GLN A 7 2.96 -7.00 15.99
C GLN A 7 3.86 -7.37 14.79
N LYS A 8 3.54 -6.87 13.59
CA LYS A 8 4.35 -7.04 12.36
C LYS A 8 5.18 -5.81 11.99
N ALA A 9 5.22 -4.80 12.86
CA ALA A 9 6.08 -3.62 12.70
C ALA A 9 6.42 -3.01 14.06
N ASP A 10 7.69 -2.63 14.25
CA ASP A 10 8.20 -2.08 15.51
C ASP A 10 7.66 -0.68 15.80
N SER A 11 7.39 0.11 14.75
CA SER A 11 6.95 1.49 14.86
C SER A 11 5.51 1.69 14.40
N PRO A 12 4.76 2.61 15.06
CA PRO A 12 3.49 3.09 14.55
C PRO A 12 3.64 4.07 13.38
N ASN A 13 4.84 4.40 12.91
CA ASN A 13 5.06 5.27 11.75
C ASN A 13 5.41 4.45 10.50
N CYS A 14 5.13 5.00 9.31
CA CYS A 14 5.56 4.39 8.06
C CYS A 14 7.09 4.36 8.00
N PRO A 15 7.74 3.18 7.88
CA PRO A 15 9.19 3.09 7.86
C PRO A 15 9.81 3.72 6.59
N ASN A 16 9.04 3.77 5.50
CA ASN A 16 9.50 4.30 4.22
C ASN A 16 9.51 5.83 4.17
N CYS A 17 8.42 6.51 4.56
CA CYS A 17 8.37 7.98 4.52
C CYS A 17 8.71 8.63 5.88
N ARG A 18 8.55 7.90 6.99
CA ARG A 18 8.79 8.35 8.38
C ARG A 18 8.02 9.59 8.82
N THR A 19 7.07 10.07 8.00
CA THR A 19 6.36 11.33 8.24
C THR A 19 5.07 11.12 9.01
N THR A 20 4.36 10.01 8.75
CA THR A 20 3.02 9.77 9.30
C THR A 20 2.85 8.32 9.75
N ARG A 21 1.77 8.07 10.48
CA ARG A 21 1.34 6.72 10.85
C ARG A 21 0.96 5.94 9.59
N GLU A 22 1.57 4.77 9.39
CA GLU A 22 1.15 3.86 8.32
C GLU A 22 -0.27 3.34 8.57
N THR A 23 -1.16 3.68 7.65
CA THR A 23 -2.51 3.13 7.52
C THR A 23 -2.64 2.53 6.12
N VAL A 24 -3.68 1.73 5.88
CA VAL A 24 -3.95 1.21 4.53
C VAL A 24 -4.16 2.38 3.55
N TYR A 25 -4.85 3.43 3.98
CA TYR A 25 -5.03 4.66 3.22
C TYR A 25 -3.68 5.32 2.89
N HIS A 26 -2.82 5.50 3.89
CA HIS A 26 -1.51 6.10 3.67
C HIS A 26 -0.66 5.27 2.69
N HIS A 27 -0.58 3.95 2.90
CA HIS A 27 0.21 3.06 2.06
C HIS A 27 -0.23 3.10 0.59
N LEU A 28 -1.54 2.99 0.32
CA LEU A 28 -2.06 2.90 -1.04
C LEU A 28 -2.23 4.27 -1.72
N LEU A 29 -2.53 5.33 -0.98
CA LEU A 29 -3.03 6.59 -1.56
C LEU A 29 -2.19 7.82 -1.26
N GLU A 30 -1.34 7.83 -0.23
CA GLU A 30 -0.65 9.06 0.19
C GLU A 30 0.87 8.94 0.27
N CYS A 31 1.41 7.75 0.52
CA CYS A 31 2.81 7.58 0.86
C CYS A 31 3.70 8.13 -0.27
N PRO A 32 4.55 9.14 0.00
CA PRO A 32 5.39 9.74 -1.03
C PRO A 32 6.49 8.77 -1.49
N ALA A 33 6.94 7.88 -0.60
CA ALA A 33 7.94 6.87 -0.91
C ALA A 33 7.47 5.82 -1.93
N PHE A 34 6.15 5.71 -2.16
CA PHE A 34 5.55 4.80 -3.14
C PHE A 34 4.90 5.55 -4.31
N SER A 35 5.34 6.77 -4.59
CA SER A 35 4.76 7.63 -5.63
C SER A 35 4.78 6.97 -7.02
N ASP A 36 5.88 6.33 -7.40
CA ASP A 36 6.00 5.62 -8.69
C ASP A 36 5.09 4.39 -8.76
N GLN A 37 5.04 3.58 -7.70
CA GLN A 37 4.16 2.42 -7.58
C GLN A 37 2.69 2.85 -7.62
N ARG A 38 2.35 3.99 -6.99
CA ARG A 38 1.00 4.58 -7.02
C ARG A 38 0.64 5.09 -8.40
N ALA A 39 1.57 5.72 -9.12
CA ALA A 39 1.35 6.13 -10.50
C ALA A 39 1.09 4.92 -11.41
N ARG A 40 1.82 3.80 -11.22
CA ARG A 40 1.56 2.54 -11.93
C ARG A 40 0.20 1.95 -11.58
N LEU A 41 -0.16 1.91 -10.29
CA LEU A 41 -1.48 1.46 -9.83
C LEU A 41 -2.59 2.30 -10.49
N ALA A 42 -2.48 3.63 -10.44
CA ALA A 42 -3.46 4.55 -11.03
C ALA A 42 -3.62 4.36 -12.54
N ARG A 43 -2.54 4.08 -13.27
CA ARG A 43 -2.64 3.71 -14.70
C ARG A 43 -3.37 2.39 -14.92
N GLY A 44 -3.24 1.43 -14.01
CA GLY A 44 -3.86 0.11 -14.12
C GLY A 44 -5.33 0.06 -13.73
N VAL A 45 -5.78 0.89 -12.78
CA VAL A 45 -7.16 0.88 -12.28
C VAL A 45 -7.99 2.13 -12.64
N GLY A 46 -7.34 3.17 -13.17
CA GLY A 46 -7.98 4.41 -13.57
C GLY A 46 -8.60 5.17 -12.38
N PRO A 47 -9.83 5.71 -12.51
CA PRO A 47 -10.49 6.52 -11.47
C PRO A 47 -10.63 5.81 -10.12
N ALA A 48 -10.66 4.48 -10.11
CA ALA A 48 -10.76 3.69 -8.89
C ALA A 48 -9.57 3.91 -7.94
N ALA A 49 -8.40 4.32 -8.44
CA ALA A 49 -7.21 4.61 -7.62
C ALA A 49 -7.38 5.78 -6.65
N ARG A 50 -8.49 6.54 -6.71
CA ARG A 50 -8.75 7.64 -5.77
C ARG A 50 -9.57 7.22 -4.54
N SER A 51 -10.15 6.03 -4.58
CA SER A 51 -11.02 5.53 -3.51
C SER A 51 -10.49 4.24 -2.95
N LEU A 52 -10.21 4.24 -1.64
CA LEU A 52 -9.78 3.04 -0.93
C LEU A 52 -10.81 1.92 -1.06
N ASN A 53 -12.10 2.25 -0.99
CA ASN A 53 -13.18 1.26 -1.12
C ASN A 53 -13.18 0.63 -2.51
N ASN A 54 -13.05 1.43 -3.56
CA ASN A 54 -13.05 0.91 -4.93
C ASN A 54 -11.83 0.02 -5.20
N LEU A 55 -10.67 0.38 -4.64
CA LEU A 55 -9.46 -0.43 -4.74
C LEU A 55 -9.58 -1.78 -4.04
N LEU A 56 -10.27 -1.86 -2.90
CA LEU A 56 -10.34 -3.05 -2.07
C LEU A 56 -11.55 -3.97 -2.37
N THR A 57 -12.60 -3.44 -2.97
CA THR A 57 -13.84 -4.19 -3.23
C THR A 57 -13.98 -4.66 -4.68
N SER A 58 -13.33 -4.00 -5.64
CA SER A 58 -13.49 -4.36 -7.05
C SER A 58 -12.56 -5.52 -7.45
N PRO A 59 -13.08 -6.62 -8.02
CA PRO A 59 -12.23 -7.70 -8.54
C PRO A 59 -11.25 -7.23 -9.63
N ALA A 60 -11.66 -6.23 -10.42
CA ALA A 60 -10.84 -5.66 -11.49
C ALA A 60 -9.60 -4.91 -10.96
N THR A 61 -9.64 -4.42 -9.72
CA THR A 61 -8.51 -3.69 -9.10
C THR A 61 -7.56 -4.61 -8.35
N MET A 62 -7.95 -5.86 -8.06
CA MET A 62 -7.15 -6.79 -7.27
C MET A 62 -5.78 -7.06 -7.90
N LYS A 63 -5.72 -7.40 -9.19
CA LYS A 63 -4.44 -7.72 -9.86
C LYS A 63 -3.46 -6.52 -9.87
N PRO A 64 -3.87 -5.30 -10.27
CA PRO A 64 -3.03 -4.11 -10.11
C PRO A 64 -2.64 -3.81 -8.66
N LEU A 65 -3.55 -4.02 -7.70
CA LEU A 65 -3.31 -3.78 -6.28
C LEU A 65 -2.28 -4.76 -5.70
N PHE A 66 -2.38 -6.05 -5.99
CA PHE A 66 -1.37 -7.03 -5.56
C PHE A 66 0.00 -6.74 -6.18
N ARG A 67 0.05 -6.32 -7.45
CA ARG A 67 1.30 -5.87 -8.08
C ARG A 67 1.89 -4.66 -7.35
N HIS A 68 1.06 -3.69 -6.97
CA HIS A 68 1.52 -2.55 -6.17
C HIS A 68 2.12 -3.02 -4.84
N VAL A 69 1.43 -3.91 -4.11
CA VAL A 69 1.91 -4.47 -2.84
C VAL A 69 3.27 -5.15 -3.01
N HIS A 70 3.43 -5.99 -4.03
CA HIS A 70 4.69 -6.64 -4.37
C HIS A 70 5.80 -5.62 -4.73
N ASP A 71 5.53 -4.69 -5.65
CA ASP A 71 6.49 -3.67 -6.10
C ASP A 71 6.99 -2.75 -4.98
N THR A 72 6.20 -2.59 -3.90
CA THR A 72 6.62 -1.79 -2.74
C THR A 72 7.63 -2.51 -1.85
N GLY A 73 7.72 -3.84 -1.93
CA GLY A 73 8.54 -4.67 -1.04
C GLY A 73 8.20 -4.52 0.46
N ARG A 74 7.12 -3.80 0.80
CA ARG A 74 6.84 -3.37 2.17
C ARG A 74 6.57 -4.55 3.10
N PHE A 75 5.99 -5.61 2.55
CA PHE A 75 5.59 -6.79 3.28
C PHE A 75 6.64 -7.91 3.26
N THR A 76 7.73 -7.74 2.51
CA THR A 76 8.79 -8.74 2.38
C THR A 76 9.44 -9.07 3.72
N ALA A 77 9.66 -8.06 4.57
CA ALA A 77 10.20 -8.25 5.92
C ALA A 77 9.24 -9.02 6.85
N ALA A 78 7.93 -8.98 6.60
CA ALA A 78 6.92 -9.57 7.48
C ALA A 78 6.44 -10.95 7.02
N TYR A 79 6.52 -11.24 5.71
CA TYR A 79 5.92 -12.42 5.08
C TYR A 79 6.84 -13.14 4.08
N GLY A 80 8.04 -12.62 3.78
CA GLY A 80 8.90 -13.15 2.71
C GLY A 80 8.53 -12.60 1.33
N ASP A 81 9.12 -13.15 0.27
CA ASP A 81 8.82 -12.73 -1.11
C ASP A 81 7.38 -13.15 -1.50
N LEU A 82 6.57 -12.20 -1.97
CA LEU A 82 5.10 -12.32 -2.13
C LEU A 82 4.65 -12.39 -3.59
#